data_AF-A0A2V8GAA4-F1
#
_entry.id   AF-A0A2V8GAA4-F1
#
_cell.length_a   1.000
_cell.length_b   1.000
_cell.length_c   1.000
_cell.angle_alpha   90.00
_cell.angle_beta   90.00
_cell.angle_gamma   90.00
#
_symmetry.space_group_name_H-M   'P 1'
#
loop_
_entity.id
_entity.type
_entity.pdbx_description
1 polymer ?
#
loop_
_entity_poly.entity_id
_entity_poly.type
_entity_poly.pdbx_seq_one_letter_code
_entity_poly.pdbx_strand_id
1 'polypeptide(L)'
;MRGAARAIGWEFRWRHRLWLIALAAYVIVFFAIKLLILGPGHPIRMNPPNGLAGFIIAPVSWTFFYFVAVFSYGLSGDLAARESIFPARMFTLPVTTRALAGWPMLYGTAAAASLWIATAILVRWPGGVDVYVPWVWPALLTAAYLAWTQALMWMPYGLPGARVVIAALWLMVVDVIVLLALNSKAREPVMAAICAPQIPVAYLVAWYAVARARRGDVPDWR
;
A
#
# COMPACT_ATOMS: atom_id res chain seq x y z
N MET A 1 -12.00 6.38 21.30
CA MET A 1 -11.18 5.98 20.12
C MET A 1 -10.67 7.15 19.26
N ARG A 2 -11.34 8.31 19.19
CA ARG A 2 -10.90 9.47 18.38
C ARG A 2 -9.48 9.98 18.70
N GLY A 3 -9.06 9.92 19.97
CA GLY A 3 -7.70 10.32 20.39
C GLY A 3 -6.59 9.44 19.81
N ALA A 4 -6.78 8.11 19.80
CA ALA A 4 -5.81 7.16 19.24
C ALA A 4 -5.62 7.36 17.73
N ALA A 5 -6.72 7.54 16.99
CA ALA A 5 -6.68 7.85 15.57
C ALA A 5 -5.87 9.12 15.28
N ARG A 6 -6.15 10.20 16.01
CA ARG A 6 -5.45 11.49 15.86
C ARG A 6 -3.97 11.39 16.21
N ALA A 7 -3.60 10.68 17.27
CA ALA A 7 -2.21 10.50 17.66
C ALA A 7 -1.40 9.73 16.61
N ILE A 8 -1.95 8.62 16.11
CA ILE A 8 -1.33 7.81 15.05
C ILE A 8 -1.23 8.62 13.75
N GLY A 9 -2.31 9.31 13.36
CA GLY A 9 -2.31 10.18 12.18
C GLY A 9 -1.31 11.35 12.30
N TRP A 10 -1.17 11.92 13.50
CA TRP A 10 -0.17 12.96 13.78
C TRP A 10 1.25 12.44 13.62
N GLU A 11 1.55 11.25 14.12
CA GLU A 11 2.88 10.62 13.98
C GLU A 11 3.27 10.45 12.51
N PHE A 12 2.37 9.92 11.70
CA PHE A 12 2.61 9.78 10.26
C PHE A 12 2.77 11.14 9.57
N ARG A 13 1.87 12.08 9.84
CA ARG A 13 1.92 13.41 9.21
C ARG A 13 3.20 14.16 9.54
N TRP A 14 3.60 14.20 10.82
CA TRP A 14 4.75 14.99 11.23
C TRP A 14 6.06 14.47 10.62
N ARG A 15 6.24 13.14 10.63
CA ARG A 15 7.46 12.50 10.11
C ARG A 15 7.56 12.57 8.58
N HIS A 16 6.44 12.57 7.88
CA HIS A 16 6.42 12.42 6.42
C HIS A 16 5.93 13.66 5.66
N ARG A 17 5.75 14.79 6.35
CA ARG A 17 5.28 16.05 5.75
C ARG A 17 6.11 16.49 4.54
N LEU A 18 7.43 16.36 4.61
CA LEU A 18 8.33 16.79 3.54
C LEU A 18 8.14 15.95 2.28
N TRP A 19 7.89 14.65 2.45
CA TRP A 19 7.65 13.77 1.33
C TRP A 19 6.28 13.98 0.68
N LEU A 20 5.26 14.29 1.48
CA LEU A 20 3.96 14.70 0.95
C LEU A 20 4.07 16.01 0.15
N ILE A 21 4.89 16.97 0.61
CA ILE A 21 5.17 18.21 -0.13
C ILE A 21 5.92 17.90 -1.43
N ALA A 22 6.95 17.06 -1.39
CA ALA A 22 7.70 16.67 -2.58
C ALA A 22 6.81 15.94 -3.61
N LEU A 23 5.92 15.06 -3.17
CA LEU A 23 4.95 14.38 -4.03
C LEU A 23 3.95 15.38 -4.64
N ALA A 24 3.43 16.31 -3.84
CA ALA A 24 2.52 17.36 -4.34
C ALA A 24 3.23 18.26 -5.37
N ALA A 25 4.46 18.68 -5.08
CA ALA A 25 5.29 19.47 -5.99
C ALA A 25 5.56 18.69 -7.29
N TYR A 26 5.88 17.40 -7.20
CA TYR A 26 6.07 16.53 -8.35
C TYR A 26 4.83 16.49 -9.26
N VAL A 27 3.65 16.27 -8.67
CA VAL A 27 2.38 16.24 -9.42
C VAL A 27 2.10 17.59 -10.10
N ILE A 28 2.35 18.71 -9.43
CA ILE A 28 2.18 20.05 -10.00
C ILE A 28 3.14 20.29 -11.17
N VAL A 29 4.43 19.96 -11.01
CA VAL A 29 5.42 20.11 -12.08
C VAL A 29 5.09 19.23 -13.28
N PHE A 30 4.72 17.97 -13.03
CA PHE A 30 4.29 17.05 -14.09
C PHE A 30 3.10 17.61 -14.87
N PHE A 31 2.10 18.16 -14.17
CA PHE A 31 0.97 18.82 -14.82
C PHE A 31 1.36 20.05 -15.62
N ALA A 32 2.22 20.90 -15.07
CA ALA A 32 2.70 22.09 -15.76
C ALA A 32 3.41 21.71 -17.06
N ILE A 33 4.27 20.68 -17.03
CA ILE A 33 4.94 20.15 -18.22
C ILE A 33 3.91 19.61 -19.23
N LYS A 34 2.95 18.79 -18.78
CA LYS A 34 1.93 18.22 -19.67
C LYS A 34 1.08 19.30 -20.35
N LEU A 35 0.62 20.29 -19.59
CA LEU A 35 -0.28 21.33 -20.10
C LEU A 35 0.45 22.41 -20.92
N LEU A 36 1.63 22.85 -20.49
CA LEU A 36 2.33 24.00 -21.08
C LEU A 36 3.29 23.61 -22.21
N ILE A 37 3.89 22.42 -22.15
CA ILE A 37 4.94 22.01 -23.11
C ILE A 37 4.39 21.03 -24.15
N LEU A 38 3.67 20.00 -23.72
CA LEU A 38 3.21 18.91 -24.60
C LEU A 38 1.85 19.20 -25.26
N GLY A 39 1.01 20.00 -24.61
CA GLY A 39 -0.32 20.36 -25.08
C GLY A 39 -1.33 19.20 -25.10
N PRO A 40 -2.62 19.48 -25.38
CA PRO A 40 -3.71 18.50 -25.25
C PRO A 40 -3.67 17.33 -26.25
N GLY A 41 -2.82 17.37 -27.27
CA GLY A 41 -2.80 16.42 -28.39
C GLY A 41 -1.89 15.20 -28.22
N HIS A 42 -1.12 15.11 -27.12
CA HIS A 42 -0.15 14.03 -26.92
C HIS A 42 -0.64 13.04 -25.84
N PRO A 43 -1.37 11.97 -26.23
CA PRO A 43 -1.82 10.97 -25.27
C PRO A 43 -0.63 10.24 -24.64
N ILE A 44 -0.79 9.86 -23.38
CA ILE A 44 0.14 8.92 -22.73
C ILE A 44 -0.09 7.56 -23.40
N ARG A 45 0.94 6.99 -24.02
CA ARG A 45 0.86 5.66 -24.62
C ARG A 45 1.40 4.65 -23.63
N MET A 46 0.58 3.67 -23.28
CA MET A 46 0.97 2.56 -22.41
C MET A 46 1.34 1.32 -23.21
N ASN A 47 0.97 1.23 -24.49
CA ASN A 47 1.28 0.08 -25.34
C ASN A 47 1.54 0.45 -26.82
N PRO A 48 2.80 0.47 -27.29
CA PRO A 48 4.04 0.39 -26.50
C PRO A 48 4.23 1.65 -25.63
N PRO A 49 4.85 1.52 -24.44
CA PRO A 49 4.99 2.64 -23.52
C PRO A 49 5.88 3.75 -24.13
N ASN A 50 5.41 5.00 -24.08
CA ASN A 50 6.23 6.16 -24.42
C ASN A 50 6.95 6.71 -23.17
N GLY A 51 7.85 7.69 -23.36
CA GLY A 51 8.58 8.31 -22.23
C GLY A 51 7.65 8.89 -21.15
N LEU A 52 6.46 9.36 -21.52
CA LEU A 52 5.46 9.91 -20.59
C LEU A 52 4.89 8.84 -19.65
N ALA A 53 4.74 7.60 -20.11
CA ALA A 53 4.33 6.50 -19.24
C ALA A 53 5.34 6.26 -18.10
N GLY A 54 6.64 6.36 -18.38
CA GLY A 54 7.70 6.26 -17.37
C GLY A 54 7.59 7.33 -16.28
N PHE A 55 7.26 8.57 -16.66
CA PHE A 55 7.01 9.68 -15.72
C PHE A 55 5.74 9.50 -14.87
N ILE A 56 4.89 8.52 -15.13
CA ILE A 56 3.74 8.20 -14.27
C ILE A 56 4.02 6.93 -13.47
N ILE A 57 4.51 5.88 -14.13
CA ILE A 57 4.75 4.58 -13.51
C ILE A 57 5.79 4.70 -12.40
N ALA A 58 6.95 5.32 -12.66
CA ALA A 58 8.04 5.35 -11.67
C ALA A 58 7.66 6.10 -10.37
N PRO A 59 7.09 7.31 -10.40
CA PRO A 59 6.66 8.00 -9.18
C PRO A 59 5.54 7.28 -8.44
N VAL A 60 4.59 6.67 -9.16
CA VAL A 60 3.50 5.92 -8.53
C VAL A 60 4.05 4.68 -7.83
N SER A 61 4.92 3.91 -8.50
CA SER A 61 5.59 2.76 -7.90
C SER A 61 6.43 3.16 -6.68
N TRP A 62 7.26 4.20 -6.78
CA TRP A 62 8.04 4.69 -5.65
C TRP A 62 7.17 5.17 -4.49
N THR A 63 6.08 5.89 -4.79
CA THR A 63 5.13 6.35 -3.75
C THR A 63 4.45 5.17 -3.07
N PHE A 64 4.09 4.13 -3.83
CA PHE A 64 3.50 2.93 -3.28
C PHE A 64 4.48 2.17 -2.37
N PHE A 65 5.72 1.93 -2.81
CA PHE A 65 6.74 1.29 -1.96
C PHE A 65 7.06 2.14 -0.72
N TYR A 66 7.04 3.45 -0.86
CA TYR A 66 7.17 4.35 0.29
C TYR A 66 6.00 4.17 1.28
N PHE A 67 4.75 4.08 0.80
CA PHE A 67 3.61 3.76 1.67
C PHE A 67 3.76 2.42 2.37
N VAL A 68 4.24 1.39 1.65
CA VAL A 68 4.57 0.09 2.24
C VAL A 68 5.57 0.25 3.39
N ALA A 69 6.68 0.94 3.17
CA ALA A 69 7.72 1.13 4.17
C ALA A 69 7.21 1.93 5.39
N VAL A 70 6.45 3.00 5.17
CA VAL A 70 5.92 3.87 6.23
C VAL A 70 4.83 3.19 7.05
N PHE A 71 3.77 2.72 6.39
CA PHE A 71 2.59 2.21 7.09
C PHE A 71 2.81 0.82 7.69
N SER A 72 3.81 0.06 7.20
CA SER A 72 4.21 -1.21 7.82
C SER A 72 5.23 -1.04 8.95
N TYR A 73 5.68 0.19 9.24
CA TYR A 73 6.78 0.50 10.16
C TYR A 73 8.16 -0.08 9.75
N GLY A 74 8.33 -0.41 8.47
CA GLY A 74 9.56 -1.02 7.93
C GLY A 74 10.79 -0.11 7.99
N LEU A 75 10.61 1.21 8.09
CA LEU A 75 11.73 2.16 8.27
C LEU A 75 12.31 2.20 9.70
N SER A 76 11.64 1.57 10.67
CA SER A 76 12.05 1.59 12.08
C SER A 76 12.21 0.21 12.69
N GLY A 77 11.75 -0.86 12.03
CA GLY A 77 11.86 -2.23 12.51
C GLY A 77 12.90 -3.03 11.76
N ASP A 78 13.43 -4.05 12.43
CA ASP A 78 14.37 -5.00 11.83
C ASP A 78 13.61 -6.09 11.06
N LEU A 79 13.85 -6.15 9.74
CA LEU A 79 13.24 -7.14 8.84
C LEU A 79 13.80 -8.55 9.05
N ALA A 80 15.02 -8.68 9.58
CA ALA A 80 15.65 -9.97 9.86
C ALA A 80 15.27 -10.51 11.25
N ALA A 81 14.81 -9.65 12.16
CA ALA A 81 14.41 -10.07 13.50
C ALA A 81 13.21 -11.02 13.49
N ARG A 82 13.20 -11.94 14.47
CA ARG A 82 12.09 -12.87 14.75
C ARG A 82 10.87 -12.14 15.31
N GLU A 83 11.13 -11.12 16.13
CA GLU A 83 10.11 -10.28 16.75
C GLU A 83 9.34 -9.45 15.73
N SER A 84 8.14 -9.04 16.09
CA SER A 84 7.31 -8.15 15.27
C SER A 84 8.00 -6.83 14.94
N ILE A 85 7.84 -6.33 13.72
CA ILE A 85 8.25 -4.96 13.35
C ILE A 85 7.37 -3.89 14.01
N PHE A 86 6.23 -4.28 14.56
CA PHE A 86 5.31 -3.34 15.19
C PHE A 86 5.99 -2.63 16.37
N PRO A 87 5.97 -1.28 16.43
CA PRO A 87 6.77 -0.56 17.42
C PRO A 87 6.39 -0.89 18.87
N ALA A 88 7.36 -1.36 19.66
CA ALA A 88 7.13 -1.73 21.07
C ALA A 88 6.53 -0.59 21.92
N ARG A 89 6.94 0.67 21.65
CA ARG A 89 6.39 1.87 22.31
C ARG A 89 4.88 2.04 22.13
N MET A 90 4.27 1.43 21.11
CA MET A 90 2.83 1.51 20.91
C MET A 90 2.05 0.56 21.83
N PHE A 91 2.69 -0.51 22.33
CA PHE A 91 2.06 -1.46 23.24
C PHE A 91 1.85 -0.92 24.66
N THR A 92 2.57 0.15 25.03
CA THR A 92 2.41 0.84 26.32
C THR A 92 1.18 1.77 26.35
N LEU A 93 0.58 2.06 25.18
CA LEU A 93 -0.61 2.90 25.11
C LEU A 93 -1.84 2.14 25.66
N PRO A 94 -2.72 2.81 26.44
CA PRO A 94 -3.93 2.20 27.01
C PRO A 94 -5.05 2.11 25.96
N VAL A 95 -4.76 1.50 24.82
CA VAL A 95 -5.69 1.30 23.71
C VAL A 95 -5.82 -0.19 23.36
N THR A 96 -6.93 -0.54 22.73
CA THR A 96 -7.20 -1.92 22.32
C THR A 96 -6.28 -2.32 21.15
N THR A 97 -5.95 -3.61 21.06
CA THR A 97 -5.16 -4.13 19.94
C THR A 97 -5.83 -3.88 18.59
N ARG A 98 -7.16 -3.94 18.55
CA ARG A 98 -7.94 -3.57 17.36
C ARG A 98 -7.67 -2.14 16.91
N ALA A 99 -7.56 -1.19 17.85
CA ALA A 99 -7.24 0.19 17.52
C ALA A 99 -5.76 0.34 17.09
N LEU A 100 -4.84 -0.37 17.74
CA LEU A 100 -3.41 -0.34 17.39
C LEU A 100 -3.15 -0.86 15.97
N ALA A 101 -3.77 -1.98 15.58
CA ALA A 101 -3.64 -2.52 14.24
C ALA A 101 -4.51 -1.78 13.21
N GLY A 102 -5.77 -1.50 13.58
CA GLY A 102 -6.79 -1.01 12.65
C GLY A 102 -6.54 0.41 12.15
N TRP A 103 -6.06 1.33 13.00
CA TRP A 103 -5.83 2.72 12.56
C TRP A 103 -4.69 2.84 11.54
N PRO A 104 -3.47 2.28 11.77
CA PRO A 104 -2.42 2.31 10.77
C PRO A 104 -2.81 1.60 9.46
N MET A 105 -3.56 0.49 9.53
CA MET A 105 -4.06 -0.17 8.32
C MET A 105 -5.07 0.70 7.58
N LEU A 106 -5.98 1.37 8.28
CA LEU A 106 -6.98 2.24 7.65
C LEU A 106 -6.31 3.43 6.95
N TYR A 107 -5.33 4.06 7.61
CA TYR A 107 -4.56 5.12 6.97
C TYR A 107 -3.78 4.61 5.77
N GLY A 108 -3.12 3.45 5.89
CA GLY A 108 -2.36 2.85 4.81
C GLY A 108 -3.23 2.49 3.60
N THR A 109 -4.25 1.66 3.81
CA THR A 109 -5.15 1.21 2.73
C THR A 109 -5.88 2.37 2.06
N ALA A 110 -6.34 3.37 2.83
CA ALA A 110 -6.94 4.57 2.26
C ALA A 110 -5.94 5.37 1.42
N ALA A 111 -4.69 5.52 1.87
CA ALA A 111 -3.64 6.18 1.10
C ALA A 111 -3.30 5.42 -0.19
N ALA A 112 -3.15 4.10 -0.13
CA ALA A 112 -2.86 3.26 -1.28
C ALA A 112 -3.99 3.24 -2.33
N ALA A 113 -5.25 3.17 -1.88
CA ALA A 113 -6.40 3.28 -2.77
C ALA A 113 -6.49 4.69 -3.39
N SER A 114 -6.27 5.73 -2.58
CA SER A 114 -6.26 7.12 -3.05
C SER A 114 -5.15 7.38 -4.06
N LEU A 115 -3.98 6.75 -3.91
CA LEU A 115 -2.88 6.85 -4.87
C LEU A 115 -3.31 6.32 -6.25
N TRP A 116 -3.99 5.17 -6.31
CA TRP A 116 -4.51 4.67 -7.58
C TRP A 116 -5.56 5.60 -8.18
N ILE A 117 -6.55 6.03 -7.37
CA ILE A 117 -7.62 6.92 -7.84
C ILE A 117 -7.03 8.23 -8.37
N ALA A 118 -6.10 8.84 -7.64
CA ALA A 118 -5.38 10.03 -8.09
C ALA A 118 -4.67 9.76 -9.41
N THR A 119 -3.92 8.66 -9.52
CA THR A 119 -3.23 8.25 -10.76
C THR A 119 -4.22 8.09 -11.92
N ALA A 120 -5.36 7.43 -11.71
CA ALA A 120 -6.39 7.25 -12.72
C ALA A 120 -6.97 8.60 -13.19
N ILE A 121 -7.19 9.56 -12.28
CA ILE A 121 -7.60 10.93 -12.62
C ILE A 121 -6.50 11.63 -13.43
N LEU A 122 -5.25 11.58 -12.98
CA LEU A 122 -4.09 12.22 -13.64
C LEU A 122 -3.93 11.74 -15.09
N VAL A 123 -4.03 10.43 -15.29
CA VAL A 123 -3.86 9.79 -16.60
C VAL A 123 -5.03 10.12 -17.55
N ARG A 124 -6.24 10.29 -17.01
CA ARG A 124 -7.44 10.65 -17.79
C ARG A 124 -7.54 12.15 -18.10
N TRP A 125 -6.86 13.02 -17.35
CA TRP A 125 -6.79 14.48 -17.57
C TRP A 125 -6.10 14.81 -18.92
N PRO A 126 -6.34 15.98 -19.56
CA PRO A 126 -6.49 16.16 -21.02
C PRO A 126 -5.31 15.60 -21.82
N GLY A 127 -5.67 15.00 -22.97
CA GLY A 127 -4.82 14.15 -23.80
C GLY A 127 -5.18 12.67 -23.69
N GLY A 128 -5.75 12.25 -22.55
CA GLY A 128 -6.17 10.88 -22.31
C GLY A 128 -5.02 9.86 -22.32
N VAL A 129 -5.38 8.59 -22.24
CA VAL A 129 -4.48 7.45 -22.39
C VAL A 129 -5.10 6.50 -23.40
N ASP A 130 -4.25 5.79 -24.13
CA ASP A 130 -4.64 4.85 -25.19
C ASP A 130 -5.29 3.55 -24.68
N VAL A 131 -5.28 3.34 -23.36
CA VAL A 131 -5.77 2.11 -22.71
C VAL A 131 -6.92 2.41 -21.75
N TYR A 132 -7.85 1.46 -21.62
CA TYR A 132 -8.86 1.54 -20.58
C TYR A 132 -8.23 1.43 -19.18
N VAL A 133 -8.50 2.40 -18.29
CA VAL A 133 -7.94 2.44 -16.92
C VAL A 133 -9.03 2.13 -15.88
N PRO A 134 -9.07 0.92 -15.29
CA PRO A 134 -10.10 0.57 -14.32
C PRO A 134 -9.99 1.40 -13.03
N TRP A 135 -11.13 1.74 -12.42
CA TRP A 135 -11.15 2.55 -11.19
C TRP A 135 -11.02 1.71 -9.93
N VAL A 136 -11.83 0.64 -9.84
CA VAL A 136 -12.15 0.00 -8.55
C VAL A 136 -11.16 -1.10 -8.20
N TRP A 137 -11.02 -2.10 -9.06
CA TRP A 137 -10.22 -3.28 -8.70
C TRP A 137 -8.73 -2.97 -8.47
N PRO A 138 -8.05 -2.05 -9.19
CA PRO A 138 -6.65 -1.78 -8.89
C PRO A 138 -6.48 -0.95 -7.62
N ALA A 139 -7.44 -0.08 -7.26
CA ALA A 139 -7.45 0.60 -5.96
C ALA A 139 -7.62 -0.41 -4.80
N LEU A 140 -8.50 -1.40 -4.98
CA LEU A 140 -8.65 -2.49 -4.02
C LEU A 140 -7.39 -3.35 -3.96
N LEU A 141 -6.73 -3.59 -5.09
CA LEU A 141 -5.50 -4.36 -5.17
C LEU A 141 -4.37 -3.65 -4.41
N THR A 142 -4.10 -2.37 -4.68
CA THR A 142 -3.06 -1.62 -3.96
C THR A 142 -3.34 -1.57 -2.45
N ALA A 143 -4.60 -1.42 -2.06
CA ALA A 143 -5.00 -1.51 -0.65
C ALA A 143 -4.75 -2.91 -0.07
N ALA A 144 -5.11 -3.98 -0.79
CA ALA A 144 -4.89 -5.37 -0.35
C ALA A 144 -3.40 -5.70 -0.20
N TYR A 145 -2.55 -5.30 -1.16
CA TYR A 145 -1.09 -5.47 -1.07
C TYR A 145 -0.53 -4.83 0.19
N LEU A 146 -0.90 -3.57 0.44
CA LEU A 146 -0.42 -2.86 1.61
C LEU A 146 -0.94 -3.51 2.90
N ALA A 147 -2.22 -3.86 2.95
CA ALA A 147 -2.83 -4.51 4.12
C ALA A 147 -2.15 -5.86 4.44
N TRP A 148 -1.91 -6.70 3.44
CA TRP A 148 -1.20 -7.97 3.62
C TRP A 148 0.25 -7.75 4.03
N THR A 149 0.93 -6.77 3.45
CA THR A 149 2.30 -6.43 3.86
C THR A 149 2.33 -6.02 5.33
N GLN A 150 1.43 -5.15 5.77
CA GLN A 150 1.31 -4.78 7.18
C GLN A 150 1.06 -6.00 8.07
N ALA A 151 0.06 -6.82 7.73
CA ALA A 151 -0.30 -8.00 8.50
C ALA A 151 0.88 -8.97 8.67
N LEU A 152 1.58 -9.27 7.57
CA LEU A 152 2.69 -10.21 7.55
C LEU A 152 3.96 -9.64 8.19
N MET A 153 4.22 -8.33 8.08
CA MET A 153 5.36 -7.69 8.75
C MET A 153 5.17 -7.59 10.26
N TRP A 154 3.92 -7.43 10.73
CA TRP A 154 3.62 -7.35 12.15
C TRP A 154 3.51 -8.71 12.83
N MET A 155 3.48 -9.79 12.06
CA MET A 155 3.48 -11.14 12.61
C MET A 155 4.87 -11.48 13.18
N PRO A 156 4.95 -12.00 14.42
CA PRO A 156 6.18 -12.59 14.92
C PRO A 156 6.38 -14.00 14.31
N TYR A 157 7.60 -14.31 13.91
CA TYR A 157 7.98 -15.60 13.31
C TYR A 157 9.08 -16.27 14.12
N GLY A 158 9.16 -17.59 14.05
CA GLY A 158 10.17 -18.33 14.82
C GLY A 158 11.55 -18.35 14.19
N LEU A 159 11.65 -18.07 12.88
CA LEU A 159 12.90 -18.00 12.13
C LEU A 159 13.21 -16.56 11.71
N PRO A 160 14.49 -16.14 11.78
CA PRO A 160 14.90 -14.82 11.32
C PRO A 160 14.69 -14.70 9.81
N GLY A 161 14.22 -13.53 9.35
CA GLY A 161 13.96 -13.28 7.92
C GLY A 161 12.74 -13.99 7.32
N ALA A 162 12.08 -14.90 8.05
CA ALA A 162 10.91 -15.64 7.53
C ALA A 162 9.79 -14.73 7.05
N ARG A 163 9.62 -13.55 7.67
CA ARG A 163 8.63 -12.56 7.25
C ARG A 163 8.80 -12.11 5.80
N VAL A 164 10.03 -11.94 5.33
CA VAL A 164 10.31 -11.45 3.98
C VAL A 164 9.93 -12.53 2.97
N VAL A 165 10.32 -13.77 3.26
CA VAL A 165 9.99 -14.93 2.42
C VAL A 165 8.47 -15.14 2.37
N ILE A 166 7.80 -15.15 3.53
CA ILE A 166 6.35 -15.36 3.61
C ILE A 166 5.59 -14.22 2.94
N ALA A 167 6.00 -12.96 3.15
CA ALA A 167 5.42 -11.81 2.47
C ALA A 167 5.61 -11.89 0.95
N ALA A 168 6.82 -12.20 0.48
CA ALA A 168 7.09 -12.34 -0.95
C ALA A 168 6.25 -13.45 -1.59
N LEU A 169 6.21 -14.63 -0.97
CA LEU A 169 5.41 -15.76 -1.47
C LEU A 169 3.91 -15.43 -1.48
N TRP A 170 3.40 -14.81 -0.42
CA TRP A 170 1.98 -14.46 -0.34
C TRP A 170 1.60 -13.41 -1.38
N LEU A 171 2.40 -12.35 -1.51
CA LEU A 171 2.16 -11.30 -2.52
C LEU A 171 2.29 -11.87 -3.95
N MET A 172 3.21 -12.80 -4.18
CA MET A 172 3.31 -13.53 -5.44
C MET A 172 2.04 -14.32 -5.75
N VAL A 173 1.43 -14.98 -4.75
CA VAL A 173 0.14 -15.67 -4.93
C VAL A 173 -0.96 -14.68 -5.33
N VAL A 174 -1.02 -13.51 -4.70
CA VAL A 174 -1.97 -12.45 -5.08
C VAL A 174 -1.74 -12.00 -6.52
N ASP A 175 -0.48 -11.77 -6.92
CA ASP A 175 -0.13 -11.41 -8.31
C ASP A 175 -0.58 -12.49 -9.30
N VAL A 176 -0.27 -13.76 -9.02
CA VAL A 176 -0.63 -14.88 -9.90
C VAL A 176 -2.15 -14.97 -10.09
N ILE A 177 -2.94 -14.81 -9.02
CA ILE A 177 -4.41 -14.82 -9.11
C ILE A 177 -4.91 -13.69 -10.00
N VAL A 178 -4.38 -12.48 -9.82
CA VAL A 178 -4.78 -11.30 -10.61
C VAL A 178 -4.35 -11.43 -12.06
N LEU A 179 -3.11 -11.86 -12.33
CA LEU A 179 -2.58 -12.07 -13.68
C LEU A 179 -3.35 -13.17 -14.41
N LEU A 180 -3.72 -14.25 -13.73
CA LEU A 180 -4.56 -15.30 -14.31
C LEU A 180 -5.95 -14.78 -14.67
N ALA A 181 -6.55 -13.96 -13.80
CA ALA A 181 -7.85 -13.35 -14.05
C ALA A 181 -7.79 -12.36 -15.23
N LEU A 182 -6.73 -11.56 -15.34
CA LEU A 182 -6.47 -10.68 -16.48
C LEU A 182 -6.27 -11.46 -17.78
N ASN A 183 -5.47 -12.53 -17.76
CA ASN A 183 -5.25 -13.41 -18.91
C ASN A 183 -6.56 -14.08 -19.37
N SER A 184 -7.43 -14.41 -18.42
CA SER A 184 -8.77 -14.97 -18.68
C SER A 184 -9.80 -13.91 -19.09
N LYS A 185 -9.41 -12.64 -19.23
CA LYS A 185 -10.28 -11.50 -19.55
C LYS A 185 -11.46 -11.38 -18.57
N ALA A 186 -11.21 -11.62 -17.29
CA ALA A 186 -12.23 -11.52 -16.24
C ALA A 186 -12.86 -10.12 -16.21
N ARG A 187 -14.18 -10.07 -15.97
CA ARG A 187 -14.92 -8.80 -15.88
C ARG A 187 -14.48 -8.05 -14.61
N GLU A 188 -14.53 -6.72 -14.63
CA GLU A 188 -14.14 -5.90 -13.47
C GLU A 188 -14.83 -6.26 -12.14
N PRO A 189 -16.14 -6.60 -12.09
CA PRO A 189 -16.76 -7.03 -10.84
C PRO A 189 -16.14 -8.31 -10.27
N VAL A 190 -15.64 -9.21 -11.12
CA VAL A 190 -14.93 -10.43 -10.68
C VAL A 190 -13.60 -10.06 -10.07
N MET A 191 -12.84 -9.16 -10.70
CA MET A 191 -11.58 -8.64 -10.14
C MET A 191 -11.82 -7.99 -8.77
N ALA A 192 -12.84 -7.14 -8.65
CA ALA A 192 -13.21 -6.52 -7.40
C ALA A 192 -13.65 -7.55 -6.34
N ALA A 193 -14.41 -8.58 -6.73
CA ALA A 193 -14.82 -9.67 -5.83
C ALA A 193 -13.65 -10.53 -5.36
N ILE A 194 -12.56 -10.62 -6.14
CA ILE A 194 -11.32 -11.28 -5.72
C ILE A 194 -10.52 -10.39 -4.75
N CYS A 195 -10.39 -9.10 -5.02
CA CYS A 195 -9.57 -8.19 -4.23
C CYS A 195 -10.24 -7.73 -2.92
N ALA A 196 -11.53 -7.40 -2.95
CA ALA A 196 -12.22 -6.77 -1.82
C ALA A 196 -12.19 -7.63 -0.53
N PRO A 197 -12.43 -8.96 -0.58
CA PRO A 197 -12.40 -9.80 0.62
C PRO A 197 -11.02 -9.93 1.25
N GLN A 198 -9.94 -9.70 0.48
CA GLN A 198 -8.59 -9.80 1.01
C GLN A 198 -8.28 -8.74 2.08
N ILE A 199 -8.87 -7.54 1.94
CA ILE A 199 -8.66 -6.44 2.88
C ILE A 199 -9.16 -6.80 4.29
N PRO A 200 -10.44 -7.17 4.53
CA PRO A 200 -10.90 -7.53 5.87
C PRO A 200 -10.18 -8.77 6.42
N VAL A 201 -9.82 -9.74 5.57
CA VAL A 201 -9.03 -10.90 6.01
C VAL A 201 -7.66 -10.46 6.51
N ALA A 202 -6.95 -9.61 5.76
CA ALA A 202 -5.66 -9.06 6.20
C ALA A 202 -5.78 -8.28 7.53
N TYR A 203 -6.88 -7.56 7.75
CA TYR A 203 -7.13 -6.88 9.04
C TYR A 203 -7.27 -7.85 10.20
N LEU A 204 -7.95 -8.99 10.00
CA LEU A 204 -8.07 -10.02 11.03
C LEU A 204 -6.71 -10.63 11.34
N VAL A 205 -5.91 -10.94 10.32
CA VAL A 205 -4.54 -11.45 10.48
C VAL A 205 -3.67 -10.43 11.21
N ALA A 206 -3.72 -9.15 10.82
CA ALA A 206 -2.97 -8.09 11.46
C ALA A 206 -3.36 -7.90 12.93
N TRP A 207 -4.66 -7.95 13.25
CA TRP A 207 -5.11 -7.89 14.64
C TRP A 207 -4.57 -9.08 15.44
N TYR A 208 -4.65 -10.30 14.90
CA TYR A 208 -4.06 -11.47 15.54
C TYR A 208 -2.54 -11.32 15.75
N ALA A 209 -1.81 -10.89 14.72
CA ALA A 209 -0.37 -10.64 14.73
C ALA A 209 0.03 -9.63 15.82
N VAL A 210 -0.64 -8.47 15.88
CA VAL A 210 -0.37 -7.43 16.87
C VAL A 210 -0.78 -7.88 18.27
N ALA A 211 -1.85 -8.67 18.43
CA ALA A 211 -2.24 -9.23 19.72
C ALA A 211 -1.17 -10.18 20.26
N ARG A 212 -0.64 -11.03 19.38
CA ARG A 212 0.44 -11.97 19.67
C ARG A 212 1.73 -11.24 20.05
N ALA A 213 2.13 -10.25 19.24
CA ALA A 213 3.29 -9.40 19.50
C ALA A 213 3.18 -8.66 20.84
N ARG A 214 2.00 -8.14 21.18
CA ARG A 214 1.76 -7.45 22.46
C ARG A 214 1.96 -8.35 23.68
N ARG A 215 1.69 -9.65 23.57
CA ARG A 215 1.93 -10.63 24.64
C ARG A 215 3.38 -11.12 24.70
N GLY A 216 4.21 -10.76 23.71
CA GLY A 216 5.57 -11.29 23.57
C GLY A 216 5.62 -12.74 23.05
N ASP A 217 4.52 -13.25 22.48
CA ASP A 217 4.41 -14.63 22.02
C ASP A 217 5.20 -14.84 20.71
N VAL A 218 6.51 -15.08 20.80
CA VAL A 218 7.34 -15.46 19.64
C VAL A 218 7.40 -16.99 19.57
N PRO A 219 6.99 -17.64 18.47
CA PRO A 219 7.12 -19.09 18.36
C PRO A 219 8.60 -19.49 18.34
N ASP A 220 8.98 -20.56 19.05
CA ASP A 220 10.33 -21.12 18.98
C ASP A 220 10.34 -22.26 17.95
N TRP A 221 10.61 -21.93 16.69
CA TRP A 221 10.78 -22.91 15.61
C TRP A 221 12.25 -23.37 15.64
N ARG A 222 12.52 -24.39 16.46
CA ARG A 222 13.81 -25.10 16.50
C ARG A 222 13.85 -26.22 15.47
#